data_AF-A0A815KSG6-F1
#
_entry.id   AF-A0A815KSG6-F1
#
_cell.length_a   1.000
_cell.length_b   1.000
_cell.length_c   1.000
_cell.angle_alpha   90.00
_cell.angle_beta   90.00
_cell.angle_gamma   90.00
#
_symmetry.space_group_name_H-M   'P 1'
#
loop_
_entity.id
_entity.type
_entity.pdbx_description
1 polymer ?
#
loop_
_entity_poly.entity_id
_entity_poly.type
_entity_poly.pdbx_seq_one_letter_code
_entity_poly.pdbx_strand_id
1 'polypeptide(L)'
;SEDFNKDCYVELAAANYGMDNVVIFFENKNFTFANQITISTAHGSRPHSITVGFFTNDDNPDIAVPNYGSNEIVVILNNGDGTFANRVSYSTGSASP
;
A
#
# COMPACT_ATOMS: atom_id res chain seq x y z
N SER A 1 7.91 -5.09 -4.06
CA SER A 1 8.07 -4.39 -5.34
C SER A 1 7.31 -5.19 -6.35
N GLU A 2 6.37 -4.56 -7.02
CA GLU A 2 5.55 -5.13 -8.09
C GLU A 2 5.36 -4.02 -9.13
N ASP A 3 4.93 -4.40 -10.34
CA ASP A 3 4.54 -3.46 -11.39
C ASP A 3 3.06 -3.06 -11.18
N PHE A 4 2.84 -1.93 -10.51
CA PHE A 4 1.50 -1.42 -10.16
C PHE A 4 0.82 -0.69 -11.31
N ASN A 5 1.55 -0.23 -12.33
CA ASN A 5 1.01 0.57 -13.45
C ASN A 5 1.11 -0.11 -14.82
N LYS A 6 1.64 -1.34 -14.86
CA LYS A 6 1.81 -2.19 -16.04
C LYS A 6 2.74 -1.60 -17.10
N ASP A 7 3.74 -0.82 -16.68
CA ASP A 7 4.71 -0.21 -17.59
C ASP A 7 6.00 -1.03 -17.78
N CYS A 8 6.05 -2.23 -17.19
CA CYS A 8 7.16 -3.18 -17.16
C CYS A 8 8.34 -2.76 -16.26
N TYR A 9 8.16 -1.77 -15.41
CA TYR A 9 9.11 -1.40 -14.36
C TYR A 9 8.51 -1.71 -13.00
N VAL A 10 9.37 -2.04 -12.03
CA VAL A 10 8.92 -2.37 -10.68
C VAL A 10 8.88 -1.12 -9.81
N GLU A 11 7.78 -0.94 -9.09
CA GLU A 11 7.63 0.14 -8.13
C GLU A 11 8.15 -0.19 -6.74
N LEU A 12 8.47 0.87 -6.00
CA LEU A 12 8.73 0.81 -4.57
C LEU A 12 7.49 1.22 -3.80
N ALA A 13 7.08 0.42 -2.83
CA ALA A 13 6.10 0.81 -1.82
C ALA A 13 6.77 0.82 -0.45
N ALA A 14 6.43 1.79 0.40
CA ALA A 14 6.99 1.93 1.72
C ALA A 14 5.92 2.33 2.74
N ALA A 15 5.84 1.60 3.86
CA ALA A 15 5.05 2.02 5.01
C ALA A 15 5.76 3.16 5.75
N ASN A 16 5.04 4.23 6.02
CA ASN A 16 5.54 5.39 6.76
C ASN A 16 4.86 5.46 8.13
N TYR A 17 5.42 4.73 9.08
CA TYR A 17 4.88 4.54 10.43
C TYR A 17 4.49 5.85 11.12
N GLY A 18 5.32 6.89 11.05
CA GLY A 18 5.06 8.16 11.73
C GLY A 18 4.07 9.07 11.03
N MET A 19 3.77 8.80 9.75
CA MET A 19 2.93 9.64 8.91
C MET A 19 1.59 8.97 8.56
N ASP A 20 1.31 7.80 9.15
CA ASP A 20 0.07 7.04 8.98
C ASP A 20 -0.30 6.78 7.50
N ASN A 21 0.72 6.54 6.65
CA ASN A 21 0.52 6.34 5.22
C ASN A 21 1.47 5.33 4.60
N VAL A 22 1.14 4.91 3.38
CA VAL A 22 2.04 4.23 2.47
C VAL A 22 2.41 5.20 1.35
N VAL A 23 3.68 5.24 0.99
CA VAL A 23 4.18 5.97 -0.18
C VAL A 23 4.55 4.96 -1.25
N ILE A 24 4.13 5.22 -2.49
CA ILE A 24 4.50 4.42 -3.66
C ILE A 24 5.27 5.31 -4.60
N PHE A 25 6.45 4.86 -4.99
CA PHE A 25 7.36 5.55 -5.89
C PHE A 25 7.41 4.82 -7.23
N PHE A 26 7.16 5.56 -8.30
CA PHE A 26 7.20 5.09 -9.67
C PHE A 26 8.56 5.32 -10.29
N GLU A 27 9.11 4.28 -10.92
CA GLU A 27 10.38 4.36 -11.61
C GLU A 27 10.18 5.20 -12.88
N ASN A 28 10.95 6.27 -12.99
CA ASN A 28 11.20 6.91 -14.26
C ASN A 28 12.33 6.14 -14.90
N LYS A 29 12.15 5.69 -16.16
CA LYS A 29 12.98 4.84 -17.04
C LYS A 29 14.45 5.26 -17.23
N ASN A 30 15.05 5.70 -16.15
CA ASN A 30 16.37 6.27 -15.94
C ASN A 30 16.87 5.97 -14.52
N PHE A 31 16.29 4.96 -13.84
CA PHE A 31 16.60 4.50 -12.49
C PHE A 31 16.38 5.55 -11.39
N THR A 32 15.41 6.46 -11.59
CA THR A 32 15.04 7.46 -10.57
C THR A 32 13.58 7.35 -10.18
N PHE A 33 13.24 7.77 -8.96
CA PHE A 33 11.90 7.69 -8.37
C PHE A 33 11.32 9.10 -8.14
N ALA A 34 11.10 9.86 -9.22
CA ALA A 34 10.65 11.25 -9.08
C ALA A 34 9.12 11.40 -8.96
N ASN A 35 8.37 10.39 -9.39
CA ASN A 35 6.92 10.34 -9.25
C ASN A 35 6.55 9.50 -8.03
N GLN A 36 5.68 10.02 -7.18
CA GLN A 36 5.16 9.27 -6.04
C GLN A 36 3.70 9.59 -5.78
N ILE A 37 3.02 8.66 -5.13
CA ILE A 37 1.73 8.88 -4.52
C ILE A 37 1.79 8.51 -3.04
N THR A 38 0.90 9.11 -2.26
CA THR A 38 0.79 8.86 -0.83
C THR A 38 -0.65 8.49 -0.50
N ILE A 39 -0.80 7.36 0.18
CA ILE A 39 -2.11 6.78 0.51
C ILE A 39 -2.23 6.71 2.03
N SER A 40 -3.17 7.46 2.58
CA SER A 40 -3.44 7.42 4.02
C SER A 40 -4.01 6.06 4.42
N THR A 41 -3.53 5.57 5.57
CA THR A 41 -4.02 4.34 6.22
C THR A 41 -4.91 4.64 7.43
N ALA A 42 -5.44 5.87 7.52
CA ALA A 42 -6.17 6.47 8.63
C ALA A 42 -5.29 6.99 9.79
N HIS A 43 -5.79 7.99 10.52
CA HIS A 43 -5.04 8.64 11.60
C HIS A 43 -4.72 7.67 12.76
N GLY A 44 -3.46 7.69 13.22
CA GLY A 44 -2.97 6.83 14.28
C GLY A 44 -2.75 5.37 13.89
N SER A 45 -2.84 5.03 12.60
CA SER A 45 -2.75 3.66 12.10
C SER A 45 -1.36 3.05 12.27
N ARG A 46 -0.29 3.86 12.18
CA ARG A 46 1.09 3.42 12.35
C ARG A 46 1.41 2.15 11.54
N PRO A 47 1.38 2.23 10.20
CA PRO A 47 1.62 1.08 9.34
C PRO A 47 3.02 0.53 9.60
N HIS A 48 3.12 -0.76 9.89
CA HIS A 48 4.36 -1.39 10.36
C HIS A 48 5.09 -2.15 9.25
N SER A 49 4.35 -2.68 8.28
CA SER A 49 4.89 -3.46 7.17
C SER A 49 3.96 -3.35 5.96
N ILE A 50 4.39 -3.94 4.85
CA ILE A 50 3.59 -4.09 3.63
C ILE A 50 3.75 -5.51 3.11
N THR A 51 2.69 -6.04 2.51
CA THR A 51 2.78 -7.19 1.60
C THR A 51 2.00 -6.85 0.34
N VAL A 52 2.45 -7.39 -0.79
CA VAL A 52 1.82 -7.19 -2.10
C VAL A 52 1.31 -8.52 -2.60
N GLY A 53 0.15 -8.52 -3.25
CA GLY A 53 -0.43 -9.73 -3.84
C GLY A 53 -1.74 -9.44 -4.57
N PHE A 54 -2.20 -10.40 -5.35
CA PHE A 54 -3.49 -10.35 -6.03
C PHE A 54 -4.59 -10.74 -5.04
N PHE A 55 -5.06 -9.77 -4.26
CA PHE A 55 -6.06 -10.00 -3.19
C PHE A 55 -7.49 -9.89 -3.69
N THR A 56 -7.67 -9.20 -4.82
CA THR A 56 -8.91 -9.19 -5.59
C THR A 56 -8.84 -10.16 -6.77
N ASN A 57 -9.98 -10.38 -7.42
CA ASN A 57 -10.06 -11.19 -8.64
C ASN A 57 -9.85 -10.33 -9.90
N ASP A 58 -9.02 -9.30 -9.79
CA ASP A 58 -8.48 -8.57 -10.93
C ASP A 58 -6.97 -8.89 -11.07
N ASP A 59 -6.43 -8.71 -12.27
CA ASP A 59 -5.01 -8.99 -12.54
C ASP A 59 -4.12 -7.82 -12.10
N ASN A 60 -4.45 -7.14 -11.00
CA ASN A 60 -3.68 -6.01 -10.46
C ASN A 60 -3.14 -6.37 -9.07
N PRO A 61 -1.84 -6.16 -8.81
CA PRO A 61 -1.29 -6.37 -7.48
C PRO A 61 -1.82 -5.31 -6.51
N ASP A 62 -2.46 -5.77 -5.44
CA ASP A 62 -2.97 -4.96 -4.32
C ASP A 62 -1.96 -4.90 -3.18
N ILE A 63 -2.12 -3.97 -2.23
CA ILE A 63 -1.22 -3.81 -1.09
C ILE A 63 -1.98 -4.05 0.23
N ALA A 64 -1.53 -5.01 1.03
CA ALA A 64 -2.01 -5.19 2.39
C ALA A 64 -1.03 -4.58 3.41
N VAL A 65 -1.59 -3.82 4.36
CA VAL A 65 -0.85 -2.97 5.30
C VAL A 65 -1.33 -3.29 6.72
N PRO A 66 -0.55 -4.05 7.50
CA PRO A 66 -0.80 -4.22 8.93
C PRO A 66 -0.55 -2.89 9.67
N ASN A 67 -1.60 -2.36 10.28
CA ASN A 67 -1.58 -1.13 11.06
C ASN A 67 -1.47 -1.45 12.55
N TYR A 68 -0.29 -1.19 13.12
CA TYR A 68 -0.02 -1.49 14.52
C TYR A 68 -0.84 -0.62 15.47
N GLY A 69 -1.08 0.65 15.11
CA GLY A 69 -1.76 1.59 15.98
C GLY A 69 -3.28 1.41 16.03
N SER A 70 -3.89 0.98 14.94
CA SER A 70 -5.35 0.79 14.85
C SER A 70 -5.83 -0.67 14.98
N ASN A 71 -4.91 -1.64 15.12
CA ASN A 71 -5.24 -3.08 15.22
C ASN A 71 -6.10 -3.58 14.06
N GLU A 72 -5.71 -3.21 12.84
CA GLU A 72 -6.36 -3.64 11.62
C GLU A 72 -5.32 -3.93 10.53
N ILE A 73 -5.72 -4.71 9.53
CA ILE A 73 -5.06 -4.79 8.24
C ILE A 73 -5.90 -3.97 7.27
N VAL A 74 -5.26 -3.02 6.59
CA VAL A 74 -5.85 -2.28 5.48
C VAL A 74 -5.39 -2.89 4.17
N VAL A 75 -6.30 -3.23 3.28
CA VAL A 75 -6.02 -3.61 1.89
C VAL A 75 -6.31 -2.41 1.00
N ILE A 76 -5.27 -1.92 0.32
CA ILE A 76 -5.31 -0.83 -0.64
C ILE A 76 -5.42 -1.45 -2.03
N LEU A 77 -6.50 -1.12 -2.74
CA LEU A 77 -6.84 -1.73 -4.02
C LEU A 77 -6.18 -0.98 -5.19
N ASN A 78 -5.56 -1.71 -6.11
CA ASN A 78 -4.91 -1.12 -7.28
C ASN A 78 -5.83 -1.19 -8.52
N ASN A 79 -5.95 -0.08 -9.26
CA ASN A 79 -6.71 -0.07 -10.51
C ASN A 79 -5.91 -0.62 -11.70
N GLY A 80 -4.60 -0.85 -11.54
CA GLY A 80 -3.70 -1.40 -12.56
C GLY A 80 -3.04 -0.37 -13.47
N ASP A 81 -3.29 0.92 -13.23
CA ASP A 81 -2.71 2.05 -13.95
C ASP A 81 -1.83 2.93 -13.03
N GLY A 82 -1.44 2.41 -11.87
CA GLY A 82 -0.73 3.14 -10.83
C GLY A 82 -1.62 4.04 -9.98
N THR A 83 -2.94 4.08 -10.23
CA THR A 83 -3.90 4.70 -9.31
C THR A 83 -4.47 3.66 -8.36
N PHE A 84 -4.78 4.10 -7.14
CA PHE A 84 -5.28 3.22 -6.08
C PHE A 84 -6.66 3.67 -5.64
N ALA A 85 -7.58 2.71 -5.56
CA ALA A 85 -8.96 2.92 -5.19
C ALA A 85 -9.15 2.96 -3.68
N ASN A 86 -10.41 2.84 -3.25
CA ASN A 86 -10.79 2.81 -1.86
C ASN A 86 -10.13 1.63 -1.13
N ARG A 87 -9.96 1.77 0.19
CA ARG A 87 -9.33 0.75 1.02
C ARG A 87 -10.36 -0.08 1.79
N VAL A 88 -10.04 -1.34 2.05
CA VAL A 88 -10.87 -2.24 2.87
C VAL A 88 -10.13 -2.55 4.17
N SER A 89 -10.80 -2.44 5.31
CA SER A 89 -10.24 -2.69 6.64
C SER A 89 -10.71 -4.03 7.21
N TYR A 90 -9.78 -4.77 7.79
CA TYR A 90 -10.01 -6.02 8.50
C TYR A 90 -9.43 -5.92 9.92
N SER A 91 -10.26 -6.02 10.95
CA SER A 91 -9.76 -6.02 12.34
C SER A 91 -8.87 -7.24 12.59
N THR A 92 -7.75 -7.05 13.28
CA THR A 92 -6.88 -8.15 13.76
C THR A 92 -7.26 -8.60 15.17
N GLY A 93 -8.39 -8.13 15.69
CA GLY A 93 -8.82 -8.30 17.07
C GLY A 93 -8.37 -7.16 17.97
N SER A 94 -8.80 -7.17 19.22
CA SER A 94 -8.29 -6.25 20.24
C SER A 94 -7.04 -6.85 20.87
N ALA A 95 -6.01 -6.03 21.14
CA ALA A 95 -5.04 -6.38 22.16
C ALA A 95 -5.85 -6.66 23.44
N SER A 96 -5.78 -7.89 23.96
CA SER A 96 -6.45 -8.20 25.22
C SER A 96 -5.93 -7.28 26.34
N PRO A 97 -6.80 -6.87 27.28
CA PRO A 97 -6.49 -5.87 28.31
C PRO A 97 -5.35 -6.30 29.24
#